data_AF-A0A9N9NV28-F1
#
_entry.id   AF-A0A9N9NV28-F1
#
_cell.length_a   1.000
_cell.length_b   1.000
_cell.length_c   1.000
_cell.angle_alpha   90.00
_cell.angle_beta   90.00
_cell.angle_gamma   90.00
#
_symmetry.space_group_name_H-M   'P 1'
#
loop_
_entity.id
_entity.type
_entity.pdbx_description
1 polymer ?
#
loop_
_entity_poly.entity_id
_entity_poly.type
_entity_poly.pdbx_seq_one_letter_code
_entity_poly.pdbx_strand_id
1 'polypeptide(L)'
;VEKRNRLKLLLPWLEQRVNEGNQDTAIYNALAKIYIDSNNNPEAFLRENTFYDSLVIGKYCEKRDPHLAYIAYQRGQCDYELVKITNENSMFKHQARYLVKRRDPQLWAHVLDANNIYRRQMIDQVNAVALPESIDPDDVSVTVQAFMAADLPLELIELLEKLILENTAFSDTKPLQNLLILTAIKADAAKVMDYINKLNNFDAPEVAEIAIKHNLYEEAFAIYK
;
A
#
# COMPACT_ATOMS: atom_id res chain seq x y z
N VAL A 1 21.97 -2.49 -31.13
CA VAL A 1 21.13 -1.67 -32.04
C VAL A 1 20.42 -2.53 -33.09
N GLU A 2 21.05 -3.54 -33.67
CA GLU A 2 20.43 -4.40 -34.71
C GLU A 2 19.18 -5.19 -34.27
N LYS A 3 19.13 -5.73 -33.04
CA LYS A 3 17.92 -6.42 -32.52
C LYS A 3 16.71 -5.49 -32.39
N ARG A 4 16.92 -4.19 -32.14
CA ARG A 4 15.84 -3.19 -31.98
C ARG A 4 15.14 -2.88 -33.31
N ASN A 5 15.90 -2.85 -34.41
CA ASN A 5 15.33 -2.58 -35.74
C ASN A 5 14.55 -3.77 -36.30
N ARG A 6 14.96 -5.01 -36.00
CA ARG A 6 14.21 -6.22 -36.42
C ARG A 6 12.85 -6.34 -35.76
N LEU A 7 12.73 -5.92 -34.49
CA LEU A 7 11.46 -5.93 -33.76
C LEU A 7 10.46 -4.89 -34.31
N LYS A 8 10.92 -3.70 -34.68
CA LYS A 8 10.06 -2.68 -35.31
C LYS A 8 9.48 -3.11 -36.67
N LEU A 9 10.21 -3.91 -37.44
CA LEU A 9 9.74 -4.45 -38.73
C LEU A 9 8.60 -5.47 -38.56
N LEU A 10 8.51 -6.12 -37.40
CA LEU A 10 7.46 -7.10 -37.10
C LEU A 10 6.19 -6.46 -36.54
N LEU A 11 6.20 -5.17 -36.21
CA LEU A 11 5.06 -4.48 -35.59
C LEU A 11 3.76 -4.59 -36.41
N PRO A 12 3.74 -4.34 -37.73
CA PRO A 12 2.51 -4.48 -38.53
C PRO A 12 1.98 -5.92 -38.54
N TRP A 13 2.88 -6.91 -38.51
CA TRP A 13 2.50 -8.32 -38.48
C TRP A 13 1.94 -8.72 -37.11
N LEU A 14 2.54 -8.25 -36.02
CA LEU A 14 2.07 -8.51 -34.65
C LEU A 14 0.70 -7.86 -34.40
N GLU A 15 0.50 -6.61 -34.84
CA GLU A 15 -0.79 -5.90 -34.74
C GLU A 15 -1.87 -6.59 -35.57
N GLN A 16 -1.54 -7.09 -36.76
CA GLN A 16 -2.46 -7.89 -37.57
C GLN A 16 -2.86 -9.18 -36.84
N ARG A 17 -1.92 -9.90 -36.21
CA ARG A 17 -2.24 -11.10 -35.43
C ARG A 17 -3.13 -10.81 -34.23
N VAL A 18 -2.92 -9.69 -33.55
CA VAL A 18 -3.77 -9.24 -32.44
C VAL A 18 -5.18 -8.90 -32.95
N ASN A 19 -5.31 -8.21 -34.09
CA ASN A 19 -6.59 -7.90 -34.72
C ASN A 19 -7.34 -9.14 -35.25
N GLU A 20 -6.60 -10.19 -35.64
CA GLU A 20 -7.15 -11.51 -35.97
C GLU A 20 -7.65 -12.27 -34.72
N GLY A 21 -7.53 -11.70 -33.52
CA GLY A 21 -7.99 -12.28 -32.26
C GLY A 21 -7.02 -13.27 -31.63
N ASN A 22 -5.76 -13.29 -32.07
CA ASN A 22 -4.75 -14.18 -31.49
C ASN A 22 -4.37 -13.72 -30.08
N GLN A 23 -4.47 -14.61 -29.10
CA GLN A 23 -4.21 -14.35 -27.67
C GLN A 23 -2.84 -14.86 -27.20
N ASP A 24 -1.95 -15.25 -28.12
CA ASP A 24 -0.63 -15.79 -27.78
C ASP A 24 0.23 -14.78 -27.00
N THR A 25 0.57 -15.13 -25.76
CA THR A 25 1.38 -14.33 -24.84
C THR A 25 2.73 -13.92 -25.44
N ALA A 26 3.32 -14.75 -26.30
CA ALA A 26 4.59 -14.40 -26.96
C ALA A 26 4.46 -13.20 -27.90
N ILE A 27 3.32 -13.06 -28.59
CA ILE A 27 3.01 -11.96 -29.51
C ILE A 27 2.85 -10.66 -28.72
N TYR A 28 2.05 -10.69 -27.65
CA TYR A 28 1.85 -9.51 -26.80
C TYR A 28 3.13 -9.12 -26.05
N ASN A 29 3.97 -10.08 -25.66
CA ASN A 29 5.27 -9.80 -25.06
C ASN A 29 6.22 -9.10 -26.06
N ALA A 30 6.24 -9.54 -27.31
CA ALA A 30 7.02 -8.89 -28.36
C ALA A 30 6.50 -7.47 -28.64
N LEU A 31 5.19 -7.31 -28.71
CA LEU A 31 4.52 -6.05 -28.95
C LEU A 31 4.76 -5.04 -27.81
N ALA A 32 4.63 -5.47 -26.54
CA ALA A 32 4.96 -4.68 -25.36
C ALA A 32 6.40 -4.16 -25.43
N LYS A 33 7.37 -5.04 -25.71
CA LYS A 33 8.79 -4.66 -25.85
C LYS A 33 8.99 -3.64 -26.96
N ILE A 34 8.26 -3.72 -28.06
CA ILE A 34 8.34 -2.73 -29.15
C ILE A 34 7.76 -1.39 -28.73
N TYR A 35 6.59 -1.36 -28.09
CA TYR A 35 5.98 -0.11 -27.60
C TYR A 35 6.86 0.59 -26.56
N ILE A 36 7.45 -0.17 -25.63
CA ILE A 36 8.43 0.33 -24.66
C ILE A 36 9.68 0.88 -25.37
N ASP A 37 10.26 0.12 -26.31
CA ASP A 37 11.46 0.54 -27.04
C ASP A 37 11.22 1.73 -27.98
N SER A 38 9.99 1.90 -28.45
CA SER A 38 9.59 2.98 -29.37
C SER A 38 8.99 4.18 -28.65
N ASN A 39 8.85 4.12 -27.32
CA ASN A 39 8.15 5.09 -26.50
C ASN A 39 6.77 5.50 -27.05
N ASN A 40 6.04 4.52 -27.58
CA ASN A 40 4.71 4.74 -28.17
C ASN A 40 3.64 4.27 -27.17
N ASN A 41 3.23 5.20 -26.29
CA ASN A 41 2.23 5.00 -25.23
C ASN A 41 2.31 3.63 -24.50
N PRO A 42 3.49 3.24 -24.00
CA PRO A 42 3.65 1.93 -23.36
C PRO A 42 2.78 1.78 -22.11
N GLU A 43 2.48 2.86 -21.38
CA GLU A 43 1.60 2.81 -20.21
C GLU A 43 0.18 2.33 -20.54
N ALA A 44 -0.43 2.89 -21.59
CA ALA A 44 -1.78 2.52 -22.02
C ALA A 44 -1.80 1.04 -22.43
N PHE A 45 -0.80 0.62 -23.21
CA PHE A 45 -0.66 -0.76 -23.62
C PHE A 45 -0.56 -1.70 -22.40
N LEU A 46 0.28 -1.36 -21.41
CA LEU A 46 0.48 -2.19 -20.23
C LEU A 46 -0.74 -2.22 -19.30
N ARG A 47 -1.56 -1.15 -19.23
CA ARG A 47 -2.78 -1.14 -18.41
C ARG A 47 -3.93 -1.88 -19.08
N GLU A 48 -4.12 -1.70 -20.38
CA GLU A 48 -5.30 -2.19 -21.10
C GLU A 48 -5.16 -3.64 -21.58
N ASN A 49 -3.95 -4.07 -21.92
CA ASN A 49 -3.75 -5.41 -22.50
C ASN A 49 -3.64 -6.49 -21.43
N THR A 50 -4.42 -7.56 -21.59
CA THR A 50 -4.44 -8.64 -20.61
C THR A 50 -3.61 -9.87 -20.95
N PHE A 51 -3.06 -9.93 -22.16
CA PHE A 51 -2.49 -11.14 -22.73
C PHE A 51 -0.96 -11.24 -22.63
N TYR A 52 -0.27 -10.18 -22.18
CA TYR A 52 1.18 -10.23 -21.97
C TYR A 52 1.55 -10.80 -20.59
N ASP A 53 2.74 -11.39 -20.51
CA ASP A 53 3.33 -11.88 -19.27
C ASP A 53 3.97 -10.72 -18.49
N SER A 54 3.33 -10.35 -17.39
CA SER A 54 3.76 -9.27 -16.51
C SER A 54 5.15 -9.47 -15.91
N LEU A 55 5.58 -10.71 -15.64
CA LEU A 55 6.92 -10.97 -15.10
C LEU A 55 8.00 -10.74 -16.15
N VAL A 56 7.78 -11.21 -17.37
CA VAL A 56 8.73 -11.05 -18.47
C VAL A 56 8.87 -9.58 -18.86
N ILE A 57 7.75 -8.85 -18.92
CA ILE A 57 7.74 -7.44 -19.28
C ILE A 57 8.23 -6.56 -18.13
N GLY A 58 7.83 -6.83 -16.88
CA GLY A 58 8.32 -6.12 -15.71
C GLY A 58 9.84 -6.17 -15.60
N LYS A 59 10.45 -7.36 -15.72
CA LYS A 59 11.92 -7.54 -15.73
C LYS A 59 12.60 -6.83 -16.90
N TYR A 60 11.90 -6.69 -18.03
CA TYR A 60 12.40 -5.94 -19.17
C TYR A 60 12.36 -4.42 -18.93
N CYS A 61 11.31 -3.94 -18.25
CA CYS A 61 11.12 -2.55 -17.88
C CYS A 61 12.06 -2.11 -16.75
N GLU A 62 12.43 -2.99 -15.81
CA GLU A 62 13.32 -2.68 -14.67
C GLU A 62 14.58 -1.90 -15.06
N LYS A 63 15.19 -2.25 -16.21
CA LYS A 63 16.43 -1.63 -16.70
C LYS A 63 16.23 -0.35 -17.51
N ARG A 64 14.99 -0.01 -17.86
CA ARG A 64 14.64 1.07 -18.78
C ARG A 64 13.82 2.15 -18.10
N ASP A 65 12.73 1.73 -17.47
CA ASP A 65 11.79 2.59 -16.78
C ASP A 65 11.15 1.82 -15.62
N PRO A 66 11.54 2.13 -14.37
CA PRO A 66 10.96 1.53 -13.17
C PRO A 66 9.44 1.77 -13.04
N HIS A 67 8.90 2.85 -13.59
CA HIS A 67 7.47 3.14 -13.56
C HIS A 67 6.68 2.18 -14.47
N LEU A 68 7.19 1.89 -15.66
CA LEU A 68 6.58 0.90 -16.56
C LEU A 68 6.61 -0.52 -15.97
N ALA A 69 7.68 -0.85 -15.24
CA ALA A 69 7.77 -2.12 -14.53
C ALA A 69 6.74 -2.21 -13.40
N TYR A 70 6.56 -1.13 -12.63
CA TYR A 70 5.50 -1.03 -11.61
C TYR A 70 4.12 -1.29 -12.20
N ILE A 71 3.78 -0.69 -13.36
CA ILE A 71 2.47 -0.90 -14.02
C ILE A 71 2.30 -2.37 -14.44
N ALA A 72 3.33 -2.96 -15.05
CA ALA A 72 3.30 -4.36 -15.48
C ALA A 72 3.09 -5.32 -14.29
N TYR A 73 3.84 -5.12 -13.20
CA TYR A 73 3.73 -5.95 -12.00
C TYR A 73 2.40 -5.75 -11.26
N GLN A 74 1.91 -4.50 -11.17
CA GLN A 74 0.60 -4.20 -10.59
C GLN A 74 -0.52 -4.95 -11.32
N ARG A 75 -0.45 -5.03 -12.65
CA ARG A 75 -1.43 -5.81 -13.44
C ARG A 75 -1.31 -7.31 -13.18
N GLY A 76 -0.07 -7.81 -13.16
CA GLY A 76 0.23 -9.24 -13.02
C GLY A 76 0.13 -9.78 -11.61
N GLN A 77 -0.24 -8.95 -10.63
CA GLN A 77 -0.21 -9.29 -9.20
C GLN A 77 1.15 -9.85 -8.75
N CYS A 78 2.23 -9.35 -9.36
CA CYS A 78 3.61 -9.74 -9.01
C CYS A 78 4.07 -8.89 -7.81
N ASP A 79 3.45 -9.15 -6.66
CA ASP A 79 3.52 -8.32 -5.47
C ASP A 79 4.97 -8.17 -4.95
N TYR A 80 5.73 -9.26 -4.92
CA TYR A 80 7.11 -9.27 -4.42
C TYR A 80 8.09 -8.56 -5.36
N GLU A 81 7.98 -8.77 -6.67
CA GLU A 81 8.78 -8.07 -7.67
C GLU A 81 8.48 -6.56 -7.67
N LEU A 82 7.22 -6.18 -7.49
CA LEU A 82 6.81 -4.78 -7.34
C LEU A 82 7.45 -4.14 -6.11
N VAL A 83 7.39 -4.80 -4.96
CA VAL A 83 8.04 -4.31 -3.73
C VAL A 83 9.55 -4.19 -3.91
N LYS A 84 10.19 -5.15 -4.59
CA LYS A 84 11.63 -5.12 -4.83
C LYS A 84 12.03 -3.93 -5.68
N ILE A 85 11.36 -3.71 -6.82
CA ILE A 85 11.72 -2.61 -7.71
C ILE A 85 11.45 -1.24 -7.08
N THR A 86 10.37 -1.10 -6.31
CA THR A 86 10.06 0.16 -5.63
C THR A 86 11.06 0.45 -4.51
N ASN A 87 11.50 -0.55 -3.76
CA ASN A 87 12.57 -0.41 -2.78
C ASN A 87 13.90 0.02 -3.43
N GLU A 88 14.31 -0.64 -4.52
CA GLU A 88 15.55 -0.34 -5.25
C GLU A 88 15.56 1.08 -5.85
N ASN A 89 14.40 1.57 -6.31
CA ASN A 89 14.26 2.88 -6.96
C ASN A 89 13.69 3.97 -6.05
N SER A 90 13.57 3.72 -4.74
CA SER A 90 12.99 4.65 -3.75
C SER A 90 11.57 5.15 -4.10
N MET A 91 10.77 4.33 -4.78
CA MET A 91 9.41 4.66 -5.21
C MET A 91 8.36 4.37 -4.11
N PHE A 92 8.67 4.75 -2.87
CA PHE A 92 7.86 4.43 -1.68
C PHE A 92 6.44 4.98 -1.73
N LYS A 93 6.21 6.10 -2.42
CA LYS A 93 4.87 6.67 -2.64
C LYS A 93 3.95 5.71 -3.41
N HIS A 94 4.47 5.12 -4.48
CA HIS A 94 3.71 4.17 -5.30
C HIS A 94 3.53 2.84 -4.57
N GLN A 95 4.57 2.39 -3.87
CA GLN A 95 4.53 1.20 -3.03
C GLN A 95 3.46 1.31 -1.94
N ALA A 96 3.42 2.42 -1.20
CA ALA A 96 2.43 2.67 -0.15
C ALA A 96 1.00 2.61 -0.70
N ARG A 97 0.72 3.32 -1.81
CA ARG A 97 -0.58 3.29 -2.49
C ARG A 97 -0.97 1.87 -2.95
N TYR A 98 0.00 1.10 -3.43
CA TYR A 98 -0.23 -0.28 -3.86
C TYR A 98 -0.56 -1.19 -2.69
N LEU A 99 0.22 -1.15 -1.61
CA LEU A 99 0.03 -1.98 -0.42
C LEU A 99 -1.33 -1.78 0.22
N VAL A 100 -1.74 -0.52 0.38
CA VAL A 100 -3.05 -0.17 0.93
C VAL A 100 -4.18 -0.73 0.06
N LYS A 101 -4.11 -0.54 -1.27
CA LYS A 101 -5.13 -1.06 -2.20
C LYS A 101 -5.14 -2.59 -2.35
N ARG A 102 -3.99 -3.24 -2.20
CA ARG A 102 -3.86 -4.71 -2.36
C ARG A 102 -4.50 -5.45 -1.18
N ARG A 103 -4.53 -4.84 0.01
CA ARG A 103 -5.13 -5.38 1.24
C ARG A 103 -4.65 -6.79 1.59
N ASP A 104 -3.42 -7.15 1.22
CA ASP A 104 -2.87 -8.49 1.47
C ASP A 104 -2.02 -8.51 2.75
N PRO A 105 -2.45 -9.22 3.81
CA PRO A 105 -1.70 -9.33 5.06
C PRO A 105 -0.31 -9.96 4.89
N GLN A 106 -0.14 -10.90 3.94
CA GLN A 106 1.15 -11.56 3.72
C GLN A 106 2.16 -10.60 3.12
N LEU A 107 1.71 -9.76 2.19
CA LEU A 107 2.52 -8.71 1.59
C LEU A 107 2.92 -7.66 2.63
N TRP A 108 1.98 -7.25 3.48
CA TRP A 108 2.26 -6.35 4.60
C TRP A 108 3.31 -6.92 5.55
N ALA A 109 3.20 -8.18 5.95
CA ALA A 109 4.18 -8.85 6.80
C ALA A 109 5.59 -8.85 6.18
N HIS A 110 5.68 -9.08 4.86
CA HIS A 110 6.95 -9.04 4.14
C HIS A 110 7.57 -7.63 4.10
N VAL A 111 6.76 -6.59 3.88
CA VAL A 111 7.29 -5.20 3.82
C VAL A 111 7.60 -4.65 5.21
N LEU A 112 6.82 -5.03 6.21
CA LEU A 112 7.00 -4.61 7.61
C LEU A 112 8.01 -5.47 8.39
N ASP A 113 8.71 -6.40 7.73
CA ASP A 113 9.77 -7.20 8.35
C ASP A 113 10.83 -6.29 9.00
N ALA A 114 11.24 -6.62 10.22
CA ALA A 114 12.27 -5.90 10.98
C ALA A 114 13.62 -5.85 10.24
N ASN A 115 13.90 -6.82 9.37
CA ASN A 115 15.12 -6.86 8.55
C ASN A 115 15.08 -5.91 7.36
N ASN A 116 13.91 -5.34 7.03
CA ASN A 116 13.77 -4.44 5.91
C ASN A 116 14.28 -3.03 6.27
N ILE A 117 15.41 -2.63 5.67
CA ILE A 117 16.02 -1.30 5.84
C ILE A 117 15.11 -0.16 5.36
N TYR A 118 14.17 -0.44 4.45
CA TYR A 118 13.26 0.55 3.89
C TYR A 118 11.93 0.64 4.65
N ARG A 119 11.74 -0.17 5.70
CA ARG A 119 10.49 -0.24 6.49
C ARG A 119 10.02 1.14 6.93
N ARG A 120 10.91 1.94 7.52
CA ARG A 120 10.58 3.28 8.03
C ARG A 120 10.13 4.24 6.92
N GLN A 121 10.87 4.28 5.81
CA GLN A 121 10.53 5.13 4.66
C GLN A 121 9.18 4.74 4.06
N MET A 122 8.88 3.44 4.01
CA MET A 122 7.59 2.94 3.55
C MET A 122 6.46 3.38 4.50
N ILE A 123 6.61 3.18 5.82
CA ILE A 123 5.63 3.61 6.83
C ILE A 123 5.36 5.12 6.75
N ASP A 124 6.42 5.92 6.64
CA ASP A 124 6.29 7.37 6.51
C ASP A 124 5.45 7.76 5.29
N GLN A 125 5.64 7.08 4.14
CA GLN A 125 4.84 7.34 2.93
C GLN A 125 3.40 6.80 3.03
N VAL A 126 3.17 5.70 3.76
CA VAL A 126 1.81 5.22 4.04
C VAL A 126 1.03 6.28 4.82
N ASN A 127 1.62 6.79 5.89
CA ASN A 127 1.01 7.82 6.75
C ASN A 127 0.87 9.17 6.04
N ALA A 128 1.80 9.55 5.16
CA ALA A 128 1.79 10.87 4.52
C ALA A 128 1.00 10.93 3.21
N VAL A 129 0.84 9.82 2.48
CA VAL A 129 0.28 9.83 1.12
C VAL A 129 -0.86 8.83 0.96
N ALA A 130 -0.65 7.56 1.29
CA ALA A 130 -1.60 6.51 0.94
C ALA A 130 -2.89 6.57 1.76
N LEU A 131 -2.80 6.85 3.05
CA LEU A 131 -3.96 6.90 3.95
C LEU A 131 -4.81 8.18 3.80
N PRO A 132 -4.24 9.39 3.70
CA PRO A 132 -5.04 10.59 3.42
C PRO A 132 -5.81 10.52 2.09
N GLU A 133 -5.29 9.78 1.11
CA GLU A 133 -5.96 9.54 -0.18
C GLU A 133 -6.96 8.40 -0.14
N SER A 134 -6.91 7.53 0.87
CA SER A 134 -7.87 6.44 1.00
C SER A 134 -9.14 6.94 1.67
N ILE A 135 -10.28 6.64 1.04
CA ILE A 135 -11.62 6.95 1.54
C ILE A 135 -12.31 5.64 2.00
N ASP A 136 -11.66 4.50 1.80
CA ASP A 136 -12.24 3.18 2.08
C ASP A 136 -11.89 2.72 3.51
N PRO A 137 -12.87 2.38 4.36
CA PRO A 137 -12.61 1.88 5.71
C PRO A 137 -11.82 0.57 5.73
N ASP A 138 -11.93 -0.26 4.70
CA ASP A 138 -11.22 -1.54 4.64
C ASP A 138 -9.71 -1.34 4.45
N ASP A 139 -9.32 -0.35 3.65
CA ASP A 139 -7.91 0.03 3.42
C ASP A 139 -7.24 0.40 4.76
N VAL A 140 -7.94 1.19 5.58
CA VAL A 140 -7.48 1.60 6.91
C VAL A 140 -7.44 0.40 7.86
N SER A 141 -8.50 -0.41 7.89
CA SER A 141 -8.60 -1.57 8.79
C SER A 141 -7.47 -2.57 8.55
N VAL A 142 -7.19 -2.93 7.30
CA VAL A 142 -6.11 -3.88 6.98
C VAL A 142 -4.73 -3.29 7.31
N THR A 143 -4.52 -1.99 7.06
CA THR A 143 -3.28 -1.30 7.43
C THR A 143 -3.06 -1.32 8.94
N VAL A 144 -4.09 -1.01 9.73
CA VAL A 144 -4.05 -1.07 11.20
C VAL A 144 -3.73 -2.48 11.69
N GLN A 145 -4.41 -3.50 11.15
CA GLN A 145 -4.16 -4.90 11.51
C GLN A 145 -2.71 -5.32 11.20
N ALA A 146 -2.17 -4.89 10.05
CA ALA A 146 -0.79 -5.14 9.68
C ALA A 146 0.20 -4.52 10.67
N PHE A 147 -0.03 -3.29 11.11
CA PHE A 147 0.83 -2.60 12.08
C PHE A 147 0.76 -3.24 13.47
N MET A 148 -0.43 -3.67 13.89
CA MET A 148 -0.60 -4.44 15.13
C MET A 148 0.15 -5.77 15.07
N ALA A 149 0.04 -6.50 13.95
CA ALA A 149 0.72 -7.78 13.77
C ALA A 149 2.26 -7.63 13.70
N ALA A 150 2.74 -6.49 13.21
CA ALA A 150 4.15 -6.16 13.11
C ALA A 150 4.74 -5.53 14.40
N ASP A 151 3.95 -5.46 15.48
CA ASP A 151 4.31 -4.90 16.79
C ASP A 151 4.85 -3.46 16.70
N LEU A 152 4.13 -2.60 15.96
CA LEU A 152 4.45 -1.18 15.75
C LEU A 152 3.44 -0.25 16.45
N PRO A 153 3.41 -0.19 17.79
CA PRO A 153 2.39 0.58 18.48
C PRO A 153 2.57 2.09 18.35
N LEU A 154 3.81 2.60 18.24
CA LEU A 154 4.06 4.05 18.13
C LEU A 154 3.63 4.59 16.76
N GLU A 155 4.00 3.89 15.69
CA GLU A 155 3.64 4.22 14.31
C GLU A 155 2.13 4.08 14.09
N LEU A 156 1.50 3.12 14.77
CA LEU A 156 0.05 2.96 14.78
C LEU A 156 -0.66 4.12 15.47
N ILE A 157 -0.12 4.63 16.60
CA ILE A 157 -0.65 5.83 17.26
C ILE A 157 -0.57 7.03 16.31
N GLU A 158 0.59 7.29 15.70
CA GLU A 158 0.75 8.41 14.76
C GLU A 158 -0.21 8.33 13.57
N LEU A 159 -0.43 7.12 13.04
CA LEU A 159 -1.37 6.85 11.97
C LEU A 159 -2.80 7.21 12.38
N LEU A 160 -3.24 6.70 13.54
CA LEU A 160 -4.59 6.90 14.04
C LEU A 160 -4.85 8.35 14.46
N GLU A 161 -3.85 9.02 15.05
CA GLU A 161 -3.91 10.45 15.35
C GLU A 161 -4.21 11.25 14.09
N LYS A 162 -3.49 11.00 12.98
CA LYS A 162 -3.74 11.71 11.72
C LYS A 162 -5.12 11.42 11.17
N LEU A 163 -5.53 10.15 11.12
CA LEU A 163 -6.84 9.79 10.59
C LEU A 163 -7.99 10.40 11.40
N ILE A 164 -7.90 10.38 12.72
CA ILE A 164 -8.98 10.82 13.60
C ILE A 164 -8.97 12.34 13.81
N LEU A 165 -7.80 12.96 13.98
CA LEU A 165 -7.67 14.39 14.29
C LEU A 165 -7.65 15.29 13.05
N GLU A 166 -7.18 14.82 11.89
CA GLU A 166 -7.19 15.63 10.66
C GLU A 166 -8.56 15.65 9.96
N ASN A 167 -9.63 15.29 10.68
CA ASN A 167 -11.03 15.44 10.28
C ASN A 167 -11.35 14.73 8.94
N THR A 168 -10.79 13.54 8.77
CA THR A 168 -11.06 12.67 7.62
C THR A 168 -12.43 11.99 7.78
N ALA A 169 -12.90 11.27 6.76
CA ALA A 169 -14.12 10.46 6.80
C ALA A 169 -14.16 9.42 7.95
N PHE A 170 -13.05 9.23 8.66
CA PHE A 170 -12.87 8.23 9.71
C PHE A 170 -12.88 8.81 11.13
N SER A 171 -12.97 10.14 11.29
CA SER A 171 -12.95 10.79 12.61
C SER A 171 -14.00 10.24 13.57
N ASP A 172 -15.20 9.94 13.08
CA ASP A 172 -16.31 9.42 13.88
C ASP A 172 -16.37 7.88 13.97
N THR A 173 -15.33 7.16 13.54
CA THR A 173 -15.36 5.69 13.59
C THR A 173 -15.03 5.16 14.98
N LYS A 174 -16.05 4.70 15.70
CA LYS A 174 -15.93 4.08 17.04
C LYS A 174 -14.81 3.03 17.15
N PRO A 175 -14.66 2.08 16.19
CA PRO A 175 -13.58 1.09 16.28
C PRO A 175 -12.17 1.69 16.24
N LEU A 176 -11.93 2.73 15.43
CA LEU A 176 -10.60 3.37 15.36
C LEU A 176 -10.30 4.20 16.59
N GLN A 177 -11.30 4.90 17.14
CA GLN A 177 -11.14 5.63 18.41
C GLN A 177 -10.83 4.69 19.57
N ASN A 178 -11.53 3.56 19.68
CA ASN A 178 -11.21 2.52 20.65
C ASN A 178 -9.77 2.05 20.47
N LEU A 179 -9.39 1.70 19.24
CA LEU A 179 -8.08 1.14 18.95
C LEU A 179 -6.94 2.13 19.23
N LEU A 180 -7.14 3.43 18.98
CA LEU A 180 -6.19 4.48 19.35
C LEU A 180 -5.95 4.50 20.86
N ILE A 181 -7.03 4.54 21.65
CA ILE A 181 -6.91 4.59 23.12
C ILE A 181 -6.28 3.29 23.65
N LEU A 182 -6.71 2.12 23.16
CA LEU A 182 -6.15 0.83 23.58
C LEU A 182 -4.67 0.68 23.24
N THR A 183 -4.24 1.20 22.08
CA THR A 183 -2.83 1.20 21.68
C THR A 183 -2.03 2.17 22.54
N ALA A 184 -2.58 3.36 22.82
CA ALA A 184 -1.97 4.34 23.71
C ALA A 184 -1.82 3.82 25.14
N ILE A 185 -2.82 3.12 25.70
CA ILE A 185 -2.71 2.51 27.03
C ILE A 185 -1.52 1.55 27.13
N LYS A 186 -1.21 0.82 26.05
CA LYS A 186 -0.11 -0.14 26.01
C LYS A 186 1.26 0.49 25.76
N ALA A 187 1.33 1.58 25.01
CA ALA A 187 2.60 2.11 24.50
C ALA A 187 2.93 3.55 24.96
N ASP A 188 1.93 4.38 25.23
CA ASP A 188 2.09 5.77 25.65
C ASP A 188 0.94 6.24 26.56
N ALA A 189 1.03 5.88 27.84
CA ALA A 189 0.01 6.20 28.85
C ALA A 189 -0.19 7.71 29.05
N ALA A 190 0.82 8.54 28.78
CA ALA A 190 0.76 9.99 29.03
C ALA A 190 -0.26 10.70 28.14
N LYS A 191 -0.51 10.17 26.94
CA LYS A 191 -1.46 10.76 25.98
C LYS A 191 -2.89 10.24 26.10
N VAL A 192 -3.11 9.19 26.88
CA VAL A 192 -4.43 8.54 27.04
C VAL A 192 -5.47 9.54 27.54
N MET A 193 -5.11 10.37 28.52
CA MET A 193 -5.99 11.40 29.06
C MET A 193 -6.39 12.45 28.00
N ASP A 194 -5.44 12.87 27.16
CA ASP A 194 -5.72 13.82 26.08
C ASP A 194 -6.68 13.22 25.04
N TYR A 195 -6.55 11.92 24.73
CA TYR A 195 -7.45 11.25 23.81
C TYR A 195 -8.85 11.09 24.40
N ILE A 196 -8.98 10.71 25.67
CA ILE A 196 -10.28 10.60 26.35
C ILE A 196 -11.05 11.93 26.32
N ASN A 197 -10.34 13.06 26.48
CA ASN A 197 -10.98 14.38 26.47
C ASN A 197 -11.34 14.88 25.06
N LYS A 198 -10.65 14.39 24.01
CA LYS A 198 -10.85 14.85 22.62
C LYS A 198 -11.79 13.96 21.82
N LEU A 199 -11.88 12.68 22.15
CA LEU A 199 -12.66 11.68 21.44
C LEU A 199 -14.03 11.52 22.08
N ASN A 200 -15.07 11.40 21.27
CA ASN A 200 -16.46 11.44 21.76
C ASN A 200 -17.25 10.16 21.42
N ASN A 201 -16.69 9.26 20.61
CA ASN A 201 -17.40 8.12 20.05
C ASN A 201 -16.71 6.78 20.36
N PHE A 202 -16.01 6.67 21.49
CA PHE A 202 -15.38 5.42 21.93
C PHE A 202 -16.26 4.66 22.94
N ASP A 203 -15.96 3.37 23.13
CA ASP A 203 -16.65 2.50 24.08
C ASP A 203 -16.12 2.72 25.50
N ALA A 204 -16.75 3.65 26.22
CA ALA A 204 -16.39 3.99 27.59
C ALA A 204 -16.22 2.79 28.54
N PRO A 205 -17.18 1.82 28.64
CA PRO A 205 -17.01 0.70 29.55
C PRO A 205 -15.87 -0.26 29.16
N GLU A 206 -15.68 -0.56 27.86
CA GLU A 206 -14.59 -1.43 27.42
C GLU A 206 -13.21 -0.80 27.65
N VAL A 207 -13.07 0.48 27.27
CA VAL A 207 -11.82 1.23 27.44
C VAL A 207 -11.48 1.41 28.92
N ALA A 208 -12.46 1.71 29.78
CA ALA A 208 -12.24 1.86 31.20
C ALA A 208 -11.81 0.54 31.87
N GLU A 209 -12.39 -0.60 31.49
CA GLU A 209 -11.97 -1.90 32.02
C GLU A 209 -10.50 -2.21 31.67
N ILE A 210 -10.08 -1.87 30.45
CA ILE A 210 -8.69 -2.09 30.00
C ILE A 210 -7.73 -1.09 30.68
N ALA A 211 -8.14 0.17 30.87
CA ALA A 211 -7.37 1.15 31.63
C ALA A 211 -7.15 0.70 33.09
N ILE A 212 -8.18 0.19 33.75
CA ILE A 212 -8.10 -0.38 35.12
C ILE A 212 -7.12 -1.56 35.16
N LYS A 213 -7.16 -2.46 34.17
CA LYS A 213 -6.22 -3.60 34.07
C LYS A 213 -4.76 -3.15 33.92
N HIS A 214 -4.52 -1.96 33.38
CA HIS A 214 -3.19 -1.37 33.20
C HIS A 214 -2.78 -0.38 34.32
N ASN A 215 -3.53 -0.32 35.43
CA ASN A 215 -3.33 0.61 36.56
C ASN A 215 -3.52 2.10 36.23
N LEU A 216 -4.24 2.41 35.15
CA LEU A 216 -4.60 3.77 34.74
C LEU A 216 -5.94 4.17 35.34
N TYR A 217 -5.95 4.37 36.67
CA TYR A 217 -7.18 4.61 37.44
C TYR A 217 -7.74 6.03 37.26
N GLU A 218 -6.89 7.03 37.02
CA GLU A 218 -7.33 8.42 36.81
C GLU A 218 -8.03 8.58 35.46
N GLU A 219 -7.48 7.95 34.42
CA GLU A 219 -8.03 7.89 33.08
C GLU A 219 -9.35 7.10 33.06
N ALA A 220 -9.39 5.96 33.75
CA ALA A 220 -10.63 5.19 33.92
C ALA A 220 -11.72 6.01 34.62
N PHE A 221 -11.36 6.78 35.66
CA PHE A 221 -12.32 7.65 36.36
C PHE A 221 -12.84 8.77 35.45
N ALA A 222 -11.97 9.37 34.63
CA ALA A 222 -12.37 10.40 33.69
C ALA A 222 -13.30 9.89 32.58
N ILE A 223 -13.17 8.63 32.16
CA ILE A 223 -14.07 7.99 31.19
C ILE A 223 -15.49 7.80 31.76
N TYR A 224 -15.61 7.53 33.06
CA TYR A 224 -16.91 7.35 33.72
C TYR A 224 -17.62 8.66 34.11
N LYS A 225 -16.96 9.81 33.93
CA LYS A 225 -17.49 11.13 34.29
C LYS A 225 -18.31 11.74 33.16
#